data_AF-A0A1S8XTU7-F1
#
_entry.id   AF-A0A1S8XTU7-F1
#
_cell.length_a   1.000
_cell.length_b   1.000
_cell.length_c   1.000
_cell.angle_alpha   90.00
_cell.angle_beta   90.00
_cell.angle_gamma   90.00
#
_symmetry.space_group_name_H-M   'P 1'
#
loop_
_entity.id
_entity.type
_entity.pdbx_description
1 polymer ?
#
loop_
_entity_poly.entity_id
_entity_poly.type
_entity_poly.pdbx_seq_one_letter_code
_entity_poly.pdbx_strand_id
1 'polypeptide(L)'
;MTARPRRPGHTGWCGRDHRCNLGEHRSEEIVVDLPGHGRAVLVRVRTAAGREHAEVRVRVALAPGEVAARRQLVGLLGDVRQAVTRATLAARPRPGRAV
;
A
#
# COMPACT_ATOMS: atom_id res chain seq x y z
N MET A 1 -14.33 -11.04 -5.29
CA MET A 1 -14.37 -10.28 -4.03
C MET A 1 -15.82 -10.04 -3.65
N THR A 2 -16.39 -10.88 -2.80
CA THR A 2 -17.77 -10.74 -2.32
C THR A 2 -17.83 -9.65 -1.24
N ALA A 3 -18.61 -8.60 -1.48
CA ALA A 3 -18.79 -7.51 -0.53
C ALA A 3 -19.57 -8.01 0.69
N ARG A 4 -18.93 -8.05 1.86
CA ARG A 4 -19.55 -8.47 3.13
C ARG A 4 -20.32 -7.29 3.74
N PRO A 5 -21.49 -7.50 4.40
CA PRO A 5 -22.36 -6.42 4.84
C PRO A 5 -21.68 -5.41 5.76
N ARG A 6 -22.01 -4.13 5.55
CA ARG A 6 -21.51 -2.97 6.30
C ARG A 6 -22.04 -3.04 7.73
N ARG A 7 -21.16 -3.21 8.72
CA ARG A 7 -21.52 -2.91 10.12
C ARG A 7 -21.48 -1.39 10.32
N PRO A 8 -22.37 -0.82 11.16
CA PRO A 8 -22.32 0.60 11.49
C PRO A 8 -20.92 0.97 11.98
N GLY A 9 -20.31 1.99 11.38
CA GLY A 9 -18.96 2.44 11.72
C GLY A 9 -17.79 1.79 10.98
N HIS A 10 -17.98 0.88 10.00
CA HIS A 10 -16.88 0.36 9.17
C HIS A 10 -17.13 0.50 7.66
N THR A 11 -16.04 0.68 6.90
CA THR A 11 -16.07 0.62 5.44
C THR A 11 -16.23 -0.81 4.94
N GLY A 12 -16.80 -1.02 3.75
CA GLY A 12 -17.02 -2.36 3.18
C GLY A 12 -15.72 -3.11 2.81
N TRP A 13 -14.59 -2.40 2.71
CA TRP A 13 -13.27 -2.97 2.46
C TRP A 13 -12.45 -3.17 3.74
N CYS A 14 -12.91 -2.66 4.88
CA CYS A 14 -12.20 -2.79 6.14
C CYS A 14 -12.09 -4.27 6.54
N GLY A 15 -10.90 -4.69 6.98
CA GLY A 15 -10.66 -6.02 7.55
C GLY A 15 -11.46 -6.28 8.83
N ARG A 16 -11.96 -5.21 9.47
CA ARG A 16 -12.86 -5.23 10.64
C ARG A 16 -12.30 -6.02 11.84
N ASP A 17 -10.99 -6.06 11.96
CA ASP A 17 -10.28 -6.75 13.04
C ASP A 17 -9.45 -5.77 13.89
N HIS A 18 -8.68 -6.30 14.84
CA HIS A 18 -7.79 -5.52 15.73
C HIS A 18 -6.73 -4.70 14.99
N ARG A 19 -6.64 -4.81 13.64
CA ARG A 19 -5.81 -3.93 12.83
C ARG A 19 -6.35 -2.50 12.78
N CYS A 20 -7.64 -2.28 13.02
CA CYS A 20 -8.18 -0.90 13.11
C CYS A 20 -7.55 -0.19 14.32
N ASN A 21 -6.77 0.85 14.06
CA ASN A 21 -6.20 1.70 15.13
C ASN A 21 -7.22 2.76 15.55
N LEU A 22 -6.96 3.52 16.62
CA LEU A 22 -7.82 4.56 17.23
C LEU A 22 -8.46 5.53 16.20
N GLY A 23 -9.56 5.11 15.56
CA GLY A 23 -10.27 5.84 14.51
C GLY A 23 -9.84 5.57 13.07
N GLU A 24 -8.89 4.68 12.82
CA GLU A 24 -8.49 4.27 11.46
C GLU A 24 -9.17 2.99 11.01
N HIS A 25 -9.58 2.97 9.75
CA HIS A 25 -9.97 1.73 9.08
C HIS A 25 -8.84 1.25 8.18
N ARG A 26 -8.54 -0.04 8.30
CA ARG A 26 -7.49 -0.69 7.50
C ARG A 26 -8.09 -1.89 6.75
N SER A 27 -7.68 -2.08 5.51
CA SER A 27 -8.02 -3.29 4.75
C SER A 27 -7.27 -4.50 5.31
N GLU A 28 -7.62 -5.68 4.82
CA GLU A 28 -6.69 -6.81 4.92
C GLU A 28 -5.40 -6.49 4.18
N GLU A 29 -4.31 -7.11 4.63
CA GLU A 29 -3.00 -6.98 4.01
C GLU A 29 -3.01 -7.64 2.63
N ILE A 30 -2.64 -6.89 1.60
CA ILE A 30 -2.31 -7.45 0.29
C ILE A 30 -0.80 -7.68 0.30
N VAL A 31 -0.39 -8.94 0.35
CA VAL A 31 1.00 -9.34 0.48
C VAL A 31 1.55 -9.79 -0.87
N VAL A 32 2.69 -9.25 -1.25
CA VAL A 32 3.55 -9.76 -2.33
C VAL A 32 4.80 -10.31 -1.68
N ASP A 33 5.00 -11.62 -1.80
CA ASP A 33 6.13 -12.32 -1.21
C ASP A 33 7.06 -12.86 -2.31
N LEU A 34 8.35 -12.60 -2.16
CA LEU A 34 9.43 -13.09 -3.02
C LEU A 34 10.36 -13.90 -2.11
N PRO A 35 10.14 -15.23 -1.99
CA PRO A 35 10.85 -16.07 -1.03
C PRO A 35 12.37 -15.88 -1.11
N GLY A 36 13.00 -15.58 0.03
CA GLY A 36 14.45 -15.36 0.12
C GLY A 36 14.95 -13.97 -0.34
N HIS A 37 14.09 -13.13 -0.92
CA HIS A 37 14.51 -11.87 -1.54
C HIS A 37 13.81 -10.64 -0.95
N GLY A 38 12.52 -10.74 -0.63
CA GLY A 38 11.79 -9.63 -0.03
C GLY A 38 10.30 -9.86 0.11
N ARG A 39 9.65 -8.90 0.77
CA ARG A 39 8.21 -8.89 1.02
C ARG A 39 7.70 -7.46 0.95
N ALA A 40 6.61 -7.25 0.22
CA ALA A 40 5.87 -6.00 0.20
C ALA A 40 4.46 -6.23 0.75
N VAL A 41 3.99 -5.30 1.57
CA VAL A 41 2.64 -5.32 2.14
C VAL A 41 1.95 -4.00 1.79
N LEU A 42 0.81 -4.10 1.13
CA LEU A 42 -0.05 -2.98 0.76
C LEU A 42 -1.33 -3.02 1.60
N VAL A 43 -1.70 -1.87 2.16
CA VAL A 43 -2.93 -1.70 2.95
C VAL A 43 -3.63 -0.42 2.50
N ARG A 44 -4.95 -0.48 2.30
CA ARG A 44 -5.77 0.73 2.18
C ARG A 44 -6.13 1.21 3.59
N VAL A 45 -5.87 2.48 3.86
CA VAL A 45 -6.14 3.11 5.14
C VAL A 45 -7.12 4.25 4.95
N ARG A 46 -8.06 4.40 5.87
CA ARG A 46 -8.89 5.60 6.03
C ARG A 46 -8.68 6.12 7.45
N THR A 47 -8.19 7.35 7.55
CA THR A 47 -7.96 8.04 8.83
C THR A 47 -9.27 8.38 9.52
N ALA A 48 -9.23 8.71 10.81
CA ALA A 48 -10.37 9.25 11.55
C ALA A 48 -10.99 10.50 10.88
N ALA A 49 -10.17 11.34 10.26
CA ALA A 49 -10.62 12.52 9.49
C ALA A 49 -11.23 12.19 8.11
N GLY A 50 -11.45 10.91 7.79
CA GLY A 50 -12.06 10.46 6.54
C GLY A 50 -11.14 10.43 5.31
N ARG A 51 -9.87 10.85 5.43
CA ARG A 51 -8.87 10.79 4.34
C ARG A 51 -8.45 9.36 4.07
N GLU A 52 -8.34 8.99 2.79
CA GLU A 52 -7.84 7.68 2.38
C GLU A 52 -6.44 7.76 1.78
N HIS A 53 -5.61 6.78 2.08
CA HIS A 53 -4.30 6.60 1.47
C HIS A 53 -3.94 5.11 1.38
N ALA A 54 -2.99 4.79 0.50
CA ALA A 54 -2.33 3.50 0.49
C ALA A 54 -1.10 3.56 1.40
N GLU A 55 -0.95 2.58 2.28
CA GLU A 55 0.26 2.35 3.03
C GLU A 55 1.01 1.16 2.43
N VAL A 56 2.30 1.35 2.15
CA VAL A 56 3.17 0.31 1.59
C VAL A 56 4.36 0.11 2.53
N ARG A 57 4.58 -1.14 2.95
CA ARG A 57 5.74 -1.56 3.73
C ARG A 57 6.54 -2.57 2.92
N VAL A 58 7.80 -2.26 2.61
CA VAL A 58 8.68 -3.12 1.81
C VAL A 58 9.87 -3.54 2.67
N ARG A 59 10.21 -4.82 2.62
CA ARG A 59 11.42 -5.41 3.20
C ARG A 59 12.16 -6.14 2.10
N VAL A 60 13.45 -5.89 1.95
CA VAL A 60 14.32 -6.59 0.98
C VAL A 60 15.56 -7.09 1.68
N ALA A 61 16.05 -8.26 1.28
CA ALA A 61 17.37 -8.72 1.67
C ALA A 61 18.42 -7.89 0.91
N LEU A 62 19.42 -7.36 1.62
CA LEU A 62 20.51 -6.59 1.01
C LEU A 62 21.67 -7.50 0.63
N ALA A 63 22.34 -7.15 -0.47
CA ALA A 63 23.58 -7.81 -0.88
C ALA A 63 24.64 -7.73 0.24
N PRO A 64 25.52 -8.74 0.36
CA PRO A 64 26.65 -8.66 1.28
C PRO A 64 27.63 -7.57 0.82
N GLY A 65 28.05 -6.74 1.77
CA GLY A 65 29.00 -5.65 1.52
C GLY A 65 28.35 -4.31 1.18
N GLU A 66 28.91 -3.25 1.77
CA GLU A 66 28.30 -1.92 1.81
C GLU A 66 28.08 -1.30 0.43
N VAL A 67 29.06 -1.43 -0.48
CA VAL A 67 28.97 -0.84 -1.81
C VAL A 67 27.83 -1.46 -2.63
N ALA A 68 27.68 -2.79 -2.56
CA ALA A 68 26.62 -3.49 -3.27
C ALA A 68 25.25 -3.18 -2.66
N ALA A 69 25.12 -3.18 -1.33
CA ALA A 69 23.91 -2.80 -0.62
C ALA A 69 23.48 -1.36 -0.96
N ARG A 70 24.41 -0.41 -1.03
CA ARG A 70 24.11 0.99 -1.38
C ARG A 70 23.60 1.12 -2.82
N ARG A 71 24.20 0.40 -3.78
CA ARG A 71 23.70 0.37 -5.17
C ARG A 71 22.27 -0.18 -5.23
N GLN A 72 22.01 -1.27 -4.49
CA GLN A 72 20.68 -1.85 -4.40
C GLN A 72 19.65 -0.86 -3.81
N LEU A 73 20.01 -0.14 -2.75
CA LEU A 73 19.14 0.86 -2.13
C LEU A 73 18.83 2.04 -3.07
N VAL A 74 19.81 2.50 -3.86
CA VAL A 74 19.58 3.55 -4.86
C VAL A 74 18.62 3.07 -5.95
N GLY A 75 18.79 1.83 -6.44
CA GLY A 75 17.86 1.23 -7.41
C GLY A 75 16.45 1.12 -6.85
N LEU A 76 16.31 0.55 -5.64
CA LEU A 76 15.02 0.42 -4.96
C LEU A 76 14.34 1.78 -4.76
N LEU A 77 15.09 2.83 -4.41
CA LEU A 77 14.54 4.18 -4.28
C LEU A 77 13.97 4.70 -5.62
N GLY A 78 14.66 4.43 -6.72
CA GLY A 78 14.17 4.74 -8.07
C GLY A 78 12.85 4.04 -8.39
N ASP A 79 12.77 2.74 -8.10
CA ASP A 79 11.58 1.93 -8.33
C ASP A 79 10.40 2.37 -7.47
N VAL A 80 10.64 2.65 -6.17
CA VAL A 80 9.62 3.18 -5.25
C VAL A 80 9.10 4.53 -5.74
N ARG A 81 9.99 5.44 -6.16
CA ARG A 81 9.59 6.73 -6.75
C ARG A 81 8.71 6.53 -7.98
N GLN A 82 9.07 5.60 -8.86
CA GLN A 82 8.30 5.32 -10.06
C GLN A 82 6.92 4.73 -9.72
N ALA A 83 6.86 3.80 -8.77
CA ALA A 83 5.61 3.20 -8.30
C ALA A 83 4.65 4.24 -7.70
N VAL A 84 5.16 5.12 -6.82
CA VAL A 84 4.38 6.22 -6.22
C VAL A 84 3.87 7.19 -7.29
N THR A 85 4.73 7.52 -8.27
CA THR A 85 4.36 8.40 -9.39
C THR A 85 3.22 7.79 -10.20
N ARG A 86 3.33 6.52 -10.60
CA ARG A 86 2.29 5.82 -11.35
C ARG A 86 0.98 5.71 -10.57
N ALA A 87 1.03 5.39 -9.28
CA ALA A 87 -0.16 5.33 -8.43
C ALA A 87 -0.86 6.69 -8.35
N THR A 88 -0.10 7.78 -8.22
CA THR A 88 -0.62 9.15 -8.19
C THR A 88 -1.27 9.54 -9.51
N LEU A 89 -0.66 9.16 -10.64
CA LEU A 89 -1.21 9.42 -11.98
C LEU A 89 -2.48 8.61 -12.23
N ALA A 90 -2.54 7.35 -11.78
CA ALA A 90 -3.72 6.49 -11.91
C ALA A 90 -4.94 7.02 -11.15
N ALA A 91 -4.74 7.80 -10.08
CA ALA A 91 -5.80 8.45 -9.33
C ALA A 91 -6.33 9.73 -10.01
N ARG A 92 -5.64 10.27 -11.02
CA ARG A 92 -6.11 11.48 -11.71
C ARG A 92 -7.33 11.13 -12.58
N PRO A 93 -8.40 11.95 -12.56
CA PRO A 93 -9.51 11.78 -13.49
C PRO A 93 -8.98 11.80 -14.92
N ARG A 94 -9.44 10.88 -15.76
CA ARG A 94 -9.15 10.97 -17.20
C ARG A 94 -9.80 12.27 -17.72
N PRO A 95 -9.04 13.18 -18.36
CA PRO A 95 -9.67 14.29 -19.05
C PRO A 95 -10.53 13.72 -20.19
N GLY A 96 -11.84 13.90 -20.10
CA GLY A 96 -12.79 13.53 -21.15
C GLY A 96 -13.47 12.18 -20.98
N ARG A 97 -14.50 12.14 -20.13
CA ARG A 97 -15.76 11.50 -20.51
C ARG A 97 -16.88 12.27 -19.82
N ALA A 98 -17.33 13.33 -20.49
CA ALA A 98 -18.65 13.88 -20.22
C ALA A 98 -19.66 12.73 -20.40
N VAL A 99 -20.46 12.49 -19.37
CA VAL A 99 -21.75 11.80 -19.48
C VAL A 99 -22.80 12.84 -19.21
#